data_AF-A0A1F8H0R0-F1
#
_entry.id   AF-A0A1F8H0R0-F1
#
_cell.length_a   1.000
_cell.length_b   1.000
_cell.length_c   1.000
_cell.angle_alpha   90.00
_cell.angle_beta   90.00
_cell.angle_gamma   90.00
#
_symmetry.space_group_name_H-M   'P 1'
#
loop_
_entity.id
_entity.type
_entity.pdbx_description
1 polymer ?
#
loop_
_entity_poly.entity_id
_entity_poly.type
_entity_poly.pdbx_seq_one_letter_code
_entity_poly.pdbx_strand_id
1 'polypeptide(L)'
;MAVAWAKNEKLPTSAEVEKKIIAISNYEQQIYGEFHSTNVSDTVERIFKGYLKYNNVEARYNIDKNDIIDELKKGNLVIVPLNGQKIGNPYYTPPGPLEHELVIKGYDPAKDQFITNDPGTRRGENYHYPANTLMAAIYDYPTGHREPVSRIIKAMIVVSR
;
A
#
# COMPACT_ATOMS: atom_id res chain seq x y z
N MET A 1 -0.58 9.78 2.55
CA MET A 1 -1.45 9.89 3.74
C MET A 1 -0.86 9.20 4.97
N ALA A 2 -0.31 7.99 4.86
CA ALA A 2 0.24 7.24 6.00
C ALA A 2 1.29 8.02 6.83
N VAL A 3 2.25 8.69 6.18
CA VAL A 3 3.25 9.52 6.90
C VAL A 3 2.62 10.69 7.65
N ALA A 4 1.64 11.38 7.06
CA ALA A 4 0.95 12.48 7.74
C ALA A 4 0.19 11.98 8.98
N TRP A 5 -0.49 10.83 8.88
CA TRP A 5 -1.09 10.16 10.02
C TRP A 5 -0.06 9.82 11.10
N ALA A 6 1.10 9.28 10.71
CA ALA A 6 2.09 8.82 11.66
C ALA A 6 2.77 9.99 12.40
N LYS A 7 2.97 11.11 11.72
CA LYS A 7 3.46 12.37 12.31
C LYS A 7 2.39 13.15 13.10
N ASN A 8 1.17 12.65 13.17
CA ASN A 8 0.02 13.36 13.75
C ASN A 8 -0.21 14.75 13.10
N GLU A 9 0.05 14.85 11.81
CA GLU A 9 -0.16 16.05 10.99
C GLU A 9 -1.58 16.06 10.41
N LYS A 10 -2.02 17.25 10.00
CA LYS A 10 -3.27 17.39 9.24
C LYS A 10 -3.19 16.55 7.96
N LEU A 11 -4.24 15.76 7.69
CA LEU A 11 -4.33 15.00 6.45
C LEU A 11 -4.43 15.95 5.25
N PRO A 12 -3.70 15.67 4.15
CA PRO A 12 -3.73 16.52 2.96
C PRO A 12 -5.09 16.40 2.25
N THR A 13 -5.51 17.50 1.62
CA THR A 13 -6.61 17.54 0.66
C THR A 13 -6.26 16.78 -0.62
N SER A 14 -7.26 16.42 -1.43
CA SER A 14 -7.03 15.73 -2.71
C SER A 14 -6.08 16.52 -3.63
N ALA A 15 -6.18 17.84 -3.66
CA ALA A 15 -5.29 18.70 -4.47
C ALA A 15 -3.84 18.68 -3.95
N GLU A 16 -3.64 18.61 -2.63
CA GLU A 16 -2.30 18.46 -2.04
C GLU A 16 -1.73 17.05 -2.26
N VAL A 17 -2.58 16.02 -2.23
CA VAL A 17 -2.20 14.64 -2.56
C VAL A 17 -1.74 14.55 -4.02
N GLU A 18 -2.51 15.10 -4.96
CA GLU A 18 -2.16 15.12 -6.38
C GLU A 18 -0.81 15.78 -6.63
N LYS A 19 -0.58 16.97 -6.06
CA LYS A 19 0.71 17.67 -6.16
C LYS A 19 1.86 16.82 -5.59
N LYS A 20 1.63 16.13 -4.47
CA LYS A 20 2.65 15.25 -3.87
C LYS A 20 2.94 14.02 -4.73
N ILE A 21 1.92 13.40 -5.33
CA ILE A 21 2.10 12.26 -6.25
C ILE A 21 2.98 12.70 -7.43
N ILE A 22 2.65 13.81 -8.08
CA ILE A 22 3.45 14.36 -9.20
C ILE A 22 4.90 14.63 -8.76
N ALA A 23 5.08 15.21 -7.58
CA ALA A 23 6.42 15.52 -7.07
C ALA A 23 7.23 14.26 -6.71
N ILE A 24 6.59 13.19 -6.22
CA ILE A 24 7.22 11.89 -6.02
C ILE A 24 7.62 11.29 -7.37
N SER A 25 6.73 11.28 -8.36
CA SER A 25 7.04 10.76 -9.69
C SER A 25 8.21 11.49 -10.34
N ASN A 26 8.26 12.83 -10.24
CA ASN A 26 9.38 13.62 -10.74
C ASN A 26 10.69 13.30 -10.02
N TYR A 27 10.64 13.14 -8.69
CA TYR A 27 11.79 12.72 -7.90
C TYR A 27 12.30 11.35 -8.34
N GLU A 28 11.41 10.37 -8.51
CA GLU A 28 11.80 9.03 -8.92
C GLU A 28 12.36 9.00 -10.34
N GLN A 29 11.74 9.72 -11.27
CA GLN A 29 12.24 9.89 -12.63
C GLN A 29 13.64 10.51 -12.65
N GLN A 30 13.90 11.52 -11.82
CA GLN A 30 15.19 12.22 -11.79
C GLN A 30 16.30 11.36 -11.18
N ILE A 31 16.01 10.58 -10.13
CA ILE A 31 17.03 9.85 -9.36
C ILE A 31 17.22 8.41 -9.86
N TYR A 32 16.14 7.74 -10.27
CA TYR A 32 16.13 6.33 -10.65
C TYR A 32 15.81 6.09 -12.13
N GLY A 33 15.44 7.13 -12.88
CA GLY A 33 15.13 7.03 -14.31
C GLY A 33 13.75 6.44 -14.63
N GLU A 34 12.94 6.13 -13.61
CA GLU A 34 11.66 5.42 -13.72
C GLU A 34 10.75 5.79 -12.52
N PHE A 35 9.43 5.83 -12.70
CA PHE A 35 8.42 6.20 -11.68
C PHE A 35 7.11 5.40 -11.73
N HIS A 36 7.02 4.34 -12.54
CA HIS A 36 5.79 3.54 -12.68
C HIS A 36 5.42 2.78 -11.39
N SER A 37 5.89 1.55 -11.24
CA SER A 37 5.60 0.71 -10.07
C SER A 37 6.87 0.46 -9.28
N THR A 38 6.74 0.40 -7.96
CA THR A 38 7.82 0.09 -7.02
C THR A 38 7.44 -1.10 -6.17
N ASN A 39 8.37 -2.05 -6.02
CA ASN A 39 8.23 -3.12 -5.06
C ASN A 39 8.31 -2.56 -3.63
N VAL A 40 7.93 -3.36 -2.63
CA VAL A 40 7.88 -2.94 -1.23
C VAL A 40 9.19 -2.34 -0.71
N SER A 41 10.34 -2.90 -1.07
CA SER A 41 11.64 -2.37 -0.64
C SER A 41 11.92 -1.01 -1.29
N ASP A 42 11.65 -0.87 -2.59
CA ASP A 42 11.84 0.37 -3.32
C ASP A 42 10.84 1.45 -2.87
N THR A 43 9.58 1.09 -2.59
CA THR A 43 8.61 2.02 -1.99
C THR A 43 9.15 2.58 -0.67
N VAL A 44 9.72 1.73 0.19
CA VAL A 44 10.32 2.16 1.47
C VAL A 44 11.55 3.06 1.25
N GLU A 45 12.51 2.62 0.44
CA GLU A 45 13.78 3.35 0.27
C GLU A 45 13.61 4.62 -0.56
N ARG A 46 12.90 4.56 -1.68
CA ARG A 46 12.76 5.69 -2.62
C ARG A 46 11.75 6.70 -2.11
N ILE A 47 10.56 6.24 -1.69
CA ILE A 47 9.45 7.15 -1.39
C ILE A 47 9.44 7.53 0.09
N PHE A 48 9.38 6.56 1.02
CA PHE A 48 9.28 6.89 2.44
C PHE A 48 10.56 7.53 2.98
N LYS A 49 11.71 6.88 2.81
CA LYS A 49 13.00 7.38 3.33
C LYS A 49 13.60 8.43 2.40
N GLY A 50 13.60 8.18 1.10
CA GLY A 50 14.20 9.04 0.08
C GLY A 50 13.48 10.38 -0.09
N TYR A 51 12.19 10.37 -0.44
CA TYR A 51 11.42 11.59 -0.68
C TYR A 51 10.76 12.16 0.58
N LEU A 52 10.00 11.36 1.31
CA LEU A 52 9.21 11.80 2.47
C LEU A 52 10.04 12.01 3.75
N LYS A 53 11.31 11.60 3.73
CA LYS A 53 12.26 11.69 4.86
C LYS A 53 11.67 11.12 6.14
N TYR A 54 11.06 9.95 6.03
CA TYR A 54 10.40 9.25 7.13
C TYR A 54 11.01 7.88 7.32
N ASN A 55 11.58 7.64 8.51
CA ASN A 55 12.39 6.46 8.80
C ASN A 55 11.67 5.40 9.65
N ASN A 56 10.56 5.74 10.30
CA ASN A 56 9.77 4.80 11.11
C ASN A 56 8.86 3.94 10.19
N VAL A 57 9.50 3.26 9.25
CA VAL A 57 8.88 2.45 8.21
C VAL A 57 9.73 1.21 7.94
N GLU A 58 9.08 0.07 7.72
CA GLU A 58 9.75 -1.22 7.53
C GLU A 58 9.08 -2.04 6.44
N ALA A 59 9.88 -2.60 5.53
CA ALA A 59 9.47 -3.62 4.58
C ALA A 59 9.55 -5.01 5.23
N ARG A 60 8.47 -5.80 5.15
CA ARG A 60 8.45 -7.20 5.62
C ARG A 60 7.96 -8.15 4.54
N TYR A 61 8.51 -9.36 4.56
CA TYR A 61 8.32 -10.39 3.54
C TYR A 61 7.89 -11.72 4.16
N ASN A 62 7.26 -12.57 3.35
CA ASN A 62 6.73 -13.87 3.76
C ASN A 62 5.71 -13.76 4.91
N ILE A 63 4.93 -12.69 4.88
CA ILE A 63 3.96 -12.38 5.92
C ILE A 63 2.70 -13.23 5.81
N ASP A 64 2.05 -13.44 6.95
CA ASP A 64 0.73 -14.03 7.08
C ASP A 64 -0.33 -13.02 7.61
N LYS A 65 -1.54 -13.52 7.86
CA LYS A 65 -2.66 -12.71 8.35
C LYS A 65 -2.39 -12.12 9.74
N ASN A 66 -1.76 -12.90 10.62
CA ASN A 66 -1.51 -12.51 12.00
C ASN A 66 -0.42 -11.44 12.08
N ASP A 67 0.58 -11.48 11.20
CA ASP A 67 1.58 -10.40 11.11
C ASP A 67 0.93 -9.03 10.92
N ILE A 68 -0.04 -8.93 10.00
CA ILE A 68 -0.79 -7.69 9.76
C ILE A 68 -1.60 -7.31 11.00
N ILE A 69 -2.33 -8.26 11.58
CA ILE A 69 -3.17 -8.02 12.76
C ILE A 69 -2.32 -7.52 13.94
N ASP A 70 -1.14 -8.10 14.16
CA ASP A 70 -0.29 -7.76 15.28
C ASP A 70 0.31 -6.35 15.13
N GLU A 71 0.62 -5.91 13.92
CA GLU A 71 0.99 -4.51 13.66
C GLU A 71 -0.18 -3.54 13.88
N LEU A 72 -1.39 -3.91 13.45
CA LEU A 72 -2.59 -3.11 13.71
C LEU A 72 -2.88 -2.97 15.21
N LYS A 73 -2.67 -4.03 16.01
CA LYS A 73 -2.81 -3.98 17.49
C LYS A 73 -1.80 -3.04 18.15
N LYS A 74 -0.60 -2.89 17.57
CA LYS A 74 0.40 -1.91 18.02
C LYS A 74 0.02 -0.47 17.65
N GLY A 75 -1.07 -0.29 16.89
CA GLY A 75 -1.53 1.00 16.41
C GLY A 75 -0.81 1.46 15.14
N ASN A 76 -0.03 0.59 14.49
CA ASN A 76 0.64 0.89 13.23
C ASN A 76 -0.34 0.82 12.04
N LEU A 77 -0.03 1.53 10.97
CA LEU A 77 -0.68 1.28 9.67
C LEU A 77 0.13 0.27 8.88
N VAL A 78 -0.56 -0.53 8.09
CA VAL A 78 0.06 -1.51 7.18
C VAL A 78 -0.33 -1.15 5.75
N ILE A 79 0.63 -1.15 4.84
CA ILE A 79 0.38 -1.03 3.39
C ILE A 79 0.78 -2.35 2.74
N VAL A 80 -0.03 -2.86 1.83
CA VAL A 80 0.27 -4.11 1.12
C VAL A 80 0.22 -3.91 -0.39
N PRO A 81 1.21 -4.41 -1.15
CA PRO A 81 1.11 -4.55 -2.59
C PRO A 81 0.19 -5.73 -2.91
N LEU A 82 -0.67 -5.59 -3.91
CA LEU A 82 -1.63 -6.62 -4.27
C LEU A 82 -1.99 -6.59 -5.75
N ASN A 83 -2.65 -7.67 -6.18
CA ASN A 83 -3.23 -7.77 -7.51
C ASN A 83 -4.67 -7.24 -7.49
N GLY A 84 -4.88 -6.05 -8.04
CA GLY A 84 -6.19 -5.40 -8.05
C GLY A 84 -7.22 -6.12 -8.93
N GLN A 85 -6.80 -7.00 -9.84
CA GLN A 85 -7.71 -7.87 -10.60
C GLN A 85 -8.16 -9.09 -9.78
N LYS A 86 -7.34 -9.53 -8.82
CA LYS A 86 -7.66 -10.68 -7.94
C LYS A 86 -8.44 -10.30 -6.69
N ILE A 87 -8.28 -9.07 -6.20
CA ILE A 87 -8.98 -8.62 -4.98
C ILE A 87 -10.50 -8.51 -5.19
N GLY A 88 -10.94 -8.39 -6.44
CA GLY A 88 -12.35 -8.48 -6.82
C GLY A 88 -13.18 -7.28 -6.34
N ASN A 89 -12.58 -6.09 -6.23
CA ASN A 89 -13.33 -4.89 -5.85
C ASN A 89 -14.31 -4.52 -6.98
N PRO A 90 -15.64 -4.54 -6.74
CA PRO A 90 -16.65 -4.26 -7.76
C PRO A 90 -16.68 -2.79 -8.20
N TYR A 91 -15.96 -1.92 -7.51
CA TYR A 91 -15.87 -0.50 -7.82
C TYR A 91 -14.64 -0.13 -8.67
N TYR A 92 -13.80 -1.09 -9.02
CA TYR A 92 -12.76 -0.87 -10.02
C TYR A 92 -13.36 -0.89 -11.42
N THR A 93 -12.87 -0.01 -12.29
CA THR A 93 -13.14 -0.12 -13.72
C THR A 93 -12.53 -1.43 -14.23
N PRO A 94 -13.31 -2.35 -14.83
CA PRO A 94 -12.78 -3.62 -15.31
C PRO A 94 -11.61 -3.42 -16.29
N PRO A 95 -10.54 -4.23 -16.20
CA PRO A 95 -10.37 -5.41 -15.33
C PRO A 95 -9.89 -5.11 -13.90
N GLY A 96 -9.67 -3.84 -13.55
CA GLY A 96 -8.95 -3.42 -12.34
C GLY A 96 -7.44 -3.32 -12.56
N PRO A 97 -6.72 -2.63 -11.66
CA PRO A 97 -5.27 -2.45 -11.76
C PRO A 97 -4.54 -3.79 -11.53
N LEU A 98 -3.51 -4.06 -12.32
CA LEU A 98 -2.68 -5.26 -12.14
C LEU A 98 -1.82 -5.16 -10.87
N GLU A 99 -1.24 -3.98 -10.67
CA GLU A 99 -0.35 -3.62 -9.57
C GLU A 99 -1.04 -2.50 -8.79
N HIS A 100 -1.22 -2.70 -7.49
CA HIS A 100 -1.92 -1.75 -6.63
C HIS A 100 -1.39 -1.83 -5.20
N GLU A 101 -1.43 -0.72 -4.47
CA GLU A 101 -1.14 -0.68 -3.05
C GLU A 101 -2.39 -0.30 -2.24
N LEU A 102 -2.56 -0.95 -1.10
CA LEU A 102 -3.72 -0.78 -0.22
C LEU A 102 -3.29 -0.47 1.21
N VAL A 103 -3.89 0.55 1.82
CA VAL A 103 -3.67 0.87 3.24
C VAL A 103 -4.67 0.08 4.09
N ILE A 104 -4.17 -0.75 4.99
CA ILE A 104 -4.92 -1.45 6.03
C ILE A 104 -4.79 -0.69 7.35
N LYS A 105 -5.93 -0.40 7.97
CA LYS A 105 -6.02 0.41 9.19
C LYS A 105 -6.76 -0.25 10.35
N GLY A 106 -7.32 -1.44 10.14
CA GLY A 106 -8.03 -2.18 11.16
C GLY A 106 -8.41 -3.58 10.73
N TYR A 107 -8.91 -4.36 11.68
CA TYR A 107 -9.39 -5.72 11.48
C TYR A 107 -10.64 -5.95 12.33
N ASP A 108 -11.69 -6.49 11.71
CA ASP A 108 -12.93 -6.90 12.35
C ASP A 108 -12.86 -8.42 12.62
N PRO A 109 -12.60 -8.85 13.88
CA PRO A 109 -12.49 -10.26 14.21
C PRO A 109 -13.83 -11.01 14.13
N ALA A 110 -14.96 -10.33 14.24
CA ALA A 110 -16.27 -10.98 14.19
C ALA A 110 -16.64 -11.40 12.76
N LYS A 111 -16.11 -10.69 11.75
CA LYS A 111 -16.37 -10.96 10.33
C LYS A 111 -15.17 -11.53 9.57
N ASP A 112 -14.00 -11.63 10.21
CA ASP A 112 -12.71 -11.96 9.57
C ASP A 112 -12.43 -11.05 8.37
N GLN A 113 -12.49 -9.72 8.60
CA GLN A 113 -12.33 -8.70 7.56
C GLN A 113 -11.30 -7.65 7.92
N PHE A 114 -10.47 -7.26 6.95
CA PHE A 114 -9.61 -6.09 7.07
C PHE A 114 -10.36 -4.83 6.67
N ILE A 115 -10.14 -3.75 7.43
CA ILE A 115 -10.68 -2.42 7.19
C ILE A 115 -9.59 -1.60 6.51
N THR A 116 -9.90 -1.06 5.34
CA THR A 116 -8.90 -0.48 4.45
C THR A 116 -9.27 0.93 4.00
N ASN A 117 -8.28 1.65 3.49
CA ASN A 117 -8.47 2.83 2.65
C ASN A 117 -7.89 2.51 1.27
N ASP A 118 -8.77 2.29 0.29
CA ASP A 118 -8.41 1.88 -1.08
C ASP A 118 -8.35 3.07 -2.04
N PRO A 119 -7.16 3.50 -2.50
CA PRO A 119 -7.04 4.63 -3.42
C PRO A 119 -7.48 4.29 -4.85
N GLY A 120 -7.72 3.01 -5.18
CA GLY A 120 -8.13 2.56 -6.51
C GLY A 120 -9.60 2.85 -6.84
N THR A 121 -10.36 3.42 -5.90
CA THR A 121 -11.77 3.75 -6.10
C THR A 121 -12.21 4.94 -5.25
N ARG A 122 -13.25 5.65 -5.69
CA ARG A 122 -13.91 6.70 -4.91
C ARG A 122 -14.68 6.16 -3.69
N ARG A 123 -14.84 4.84 -3.58
CA ARG A 123 -15.57 4.14 -2.50
C ARG A 123 -14.64 3.32 -1.60
N GLY A 124 -13.36 3.72 -1.55
CA GLY A 124 -12.33 2.95 -0.85
C GLY A 124 -12.18 3.27 0.62
N GLU A 125 -12.77 4.35 1.10
CA GLU A 125 -12.71 4.73 2.51
C GLU A 125 -13.46 3.71 3.37
N ASN A 126 -12.78 3.17 4.40
CA ASN A 126 -13.32 2.14 5.27
C ASN A 126 -13.84 0.93 4.49
N TYR A 127 -13.27 0.60 3.33
CA TYR A 127 -13.71 -0.57 2.59
C TYR A 127 -13.27 -1.86 3.31
N HIS A 128 -14.19 -2.82 3.44
CA HIS A 128 -13.95 -4.08 4.11
C HIS A 128 -13.65 -5.18 3.10
N TYR A 129 -12.50 -5.84 3.25
CA TYR A 129 -12.15 -7.02 2.48
C TYR A 129 -12.15 -8.26 3.40
N PRO A 130 -12.75 -9.39 2.98
CA PRO A 130 -12.53 -10.68 3.65
C PRO A 130 -11.04 -10.98 3.74
N ALA A 131 -10.58 -11.43 4.90
CA ALA A 131 -9.15 -11.62 5.12
C ALA A 131 -8.55 -12.62 4.13
N ASN A 132 -9.24 -13.73 3.84
CA ASN A 132 -8.79 -14.70 2.84
C ASN A 132 -8.68 -14.09 1.43
N THR A 133 -9.63 -13.23 1.03
CA THR A 133 -9.61 -12.54 -0.27
C THR A 133 -8.44 -11.58 -0.35
N LEU A 134 -8.23 -10.76 0.67
CA LEU A 134 -7.12 -9.82 0.73
C LEU A 134 -5.78 -10.55 0.71
N MET A 135 -5.60 -11.54 1.60
CA MET A 135 -4.37 -12.31 1.68
C MET A 135 -4.06 -13.08 0.39
N ALA A 136 -5.06 -13.56 -0.34
CA ALA A 136 -4.86 -14.22 -1.62
C ALA A 136 -4.42 -13.26 -2.74
N ALA A 137 -4.75 -11.97 -2.63
CA ALA A 137 -4.39 -10.95 -3.60
C ALA A 137 -3.02 -10.32 -3.33
N ILE A 138 -2.50 -10.35 -2.10
CA ILE A 138 -1.19 -9.77 -1.76
C ILE A 138 -0.07 -10.46 -2.55
N TYR A 139 0.73 -9.65 -3.22
CA TYR A 139 2.01 -10.06 -3.80
C TYR A 139 2.90 -8.85 -4.04
N ASP A 140 4.20 -8.99 -3.83
CA ASP A 140 5.20 -7.98 -4.17
C ASP A 140 5.53 -8.04 -5.67
N TYR A 141 5.02 -7.08 -6.44
CA TYR A 141 5.35 -6.95 -7.86
C TYR A 141 6.72 -6.29 -8.04
N PRO A 142 7.45 -6.62 -9.12
CA PRO A 142 8.73 -5.98 -9.44
C PRO A 142 8.61 -4.48 -9.70
N THR A 143 9.66 -3.75 -9.36
CA THR A 143 9.82 -2.33 -9.72
C THR A 143 10.03 -2.20 -11.23
N GLY A 144 9.34 -1.24 -11.84
CA GLY A 144 9.40 -0.97 -13.28
C GLY A 144 8.01 -0.80 -13.88
N HIS A 145 7.89 -0.98 -15.19
CA HIS A 145 6.64 -0.83 -15.92
C HIS A 145 6.08 -2.20 -16.36
N ARG A 146 5.21 -2.77 -15.53
CA ARG A 146 4.55 -4.07 -15.77
C ARG A 146 5.56 -5.21 -15.97
N GLU A 147 6.58 -5.21 -15.14
CA GLU A 147 7.64 -6.20 -15.18
C GLU A 147 7.08 -7.60 -14.82
N PRO A 148 7.61 -8.68 -15.40
CA PRO A 148 7.07 -10.02 -15.20
C PRO A 148 7.29 -10.51 -13.76
N VAL A 149 6.25 -11.08 -13.19
CA VAL A 149 6.27 -11.65 -11.83
C VAL A 149 6.76 -13.09 -11.88
N SER A 150 7.99 -13.33 -11.41
CA SER A 150 8.60 -14.67 -11.38
C SER A 150 8.15 -15.52 -10.18
N ARG A 151 7.77 -14.86 -9.07
CA ARG A 151 7.34 -15.53 -7.83
C ARG A 151 6.34 -14.67 -7.06
N ILE A 152 5.37 -15.32 -6.44
CA ILE A 152 4.45 -14.67 -5.49
C ILE A 152 5.09 -14.66 -4.10
N ILE A 153 5.42 -13.48 -3.60
CA ILE A 153 5.89 -13.26 -2.24
C ILE A 153 4.90 -12.32 -1.57
N LYS A 154 4.33 -12.71 -0.42
CA LYS A 154 3.48 -11.81 0.37
C LYS A 154 4.37 -10.84 1.15
N ALA A 155 4.12 -9.56 0.98
CA ALA A 155 4.89 -8.52 1.62
C ALA A 155 3.97 -7.45 2.21
N MET A 156 4.51 -6.66 3.11
CA MET A 156 3.84 -5.49 3.67
C MET A 156 4.87 -4.40 4.01
N ILE A 157 4.38 -3.17 4.07
CA ILE A 157 5.09 -2.01 4.61
C ILE A 157 4.41 -1.63 5.92
N VAL A 158 5.16 -1.64 7.02
CA VAL A 158 4.69 -1.19 8.33
C VAL A 158 5.05 0.28 8.49
N VAL A 159 4.09 1.11 8.83
CA VAL A 159 4.28 2.55 9.10
C VAL A 159 3.91 2.80 10.56
N SER A 160 4.90 3.15 11.39
CA SER A 160 4.76 3.26 12.85
C SER A 160 5.04 4.68 13.34
N ARG A 161 4.27 5.21 14.29
CA ARG A 161 4.48 6.57 14.83
C ARG A 161 5.91 6.80 15.31
#